data_AF-A0A314UP31-F1
#
_entry.id   AF-A0A314UP31-F1
#
_cell.length_a   1.000
_cell.length_b   1.000
_cell.length_c   1.000
_cell.angle_alpha   90.00
_cell.angle_beta   90.00
_cell.angle_gamma   90.00
#
_symmetry.space_group_name_H-M   'P 1'
#
loop_
_entity.id
_entity.type
_entity.pdbx_description
1 polymer ?
#
loop_
_entity_poly.entity_id
_entity_poly.type
_entity_poly.pdbx_seq_one_letter_code
_entity_poly.pdbx_strand_id
1 'polypeptide(L)' 'MDALVTRLMDLVVHSLYSHKEVFLRELVSNASYALDKLRFLSVTEPSLLGDAGELQIRIKPDPDNGTISIM' A
#
# COMPACT_ATOMS: atom_id res chain seq x y z
N MET A 1 -20.13 -1.22 14.47
CA MET A 1 -18.86 -1.74 13.93
C MET A 1 -18.74 -3.18 14.40
N ASP A 2 -18.56 -4.13 13.49
CA ASP A 2 -18.65 -5.57 13.78
C ASP A 2 -17.61 -6.03 14.79
N ALA A 3 -18.01 -6.83 15.78
CA ALA A 3 -17.11 -7.32 16.85
C ALA A 3 -15.94 -8.15 16.30
N LEU A 4 -16.10 -8.77 15.12
CA LEU A 4 -15.05 -9.46 14.37
C LEU A 4 -13.99 -8.51 13.82
N VAL A 5 -14.42 -7.37 13.28
CA VAL A 5 -13.52 -6.36 12.72
C VAL A 5 -12.63 -5.78 13.83
N THR A 6 -13.21 -5.46 14.99
CA THR A 6 -12.44 -4.99 16.15
C THR A 6 -11.42 -6.03 16.61
N ARG A 7 -11.81 -7.30 16.69
CA ARG A 7 -10.90 -8.38 17.12
C ARG A 7 -9.75 -8.62 16.13
N LEU A 8 -10.02 -8.49 14.84
CA LEU A 8 -8.99 -8.58 13.79
C LEU A 8 -8.03 -7.40 13.88
N MET A 9 -8.54 -6.19 14.10
CA MET A 9 -7.72 -5.00 14.30
C MET A 9 -6.83 -5.14 15.53
N ASP A 10 -7.34 -5.62 16.66
CA ASP A 10 -6.55 -5.80 17.90
C ASP A 10 -5.39 -6.80 17.70
N LEU A 11 -5.62 -7.88 16.93
CA LEU A 11 -4.60 -8.87 16.61
C LEU A 11 -3.53 -8.29 15.69
N VAL A 12 -3.95 -7.56 14.65
CA VAL A 12 -3.05 -6.89 13.70
C VAL A 12 -2.22 -5.84 14.44
N VAL A 13 -2.83 -5.07 15.33
CA VAL A 13 -2.12 -4.08 16.15
C VAL A 13 -1.04 -4.76 16.99
N HIS A 14 -1.38 -5.82 17.74
CA HIS A 14 -0.38 -6.53 18.55
C HIS A 14 0.76 -7.14 17.73
N SER A 15 0.47 -7.73 16.57
CA SER A 15 1.52 -8.31 15.71
C SER A 15 2.43 -7.25 15.07
N LEU A 16 1.86 -6.10 14.69
CA LEU A 16 2.61 -4.96 14.16
C LEU A 16 3.47 -4.26 15.22
N TYR A 17 3.07 -4.28 16.50
CA TYR A 17 3.88 -3.74 17.59
C TYR A 17 5.14 -4.57 17.85
N SER A 18 5.12 -5.88 17.54
CA SER A 18 6.29 -6.75 17.63
C SER A 18 7.27 -6.55 16.46
N HIS A 19 6.77 -6.14 15.28
CA HIS A 19 7.55 -5.98 14.05
C HIS A 19 7.06 -4.78 13.24
N LYS A 20 7.48 -3.57 13.62
CA LYS A 20 7.01 -2.31 13.03
C LYS A 20 7.34 -2.20 11.53
N GLU A 21 8.34 -2.91 11.06
CA GLU A 21 8.74 -3.01 9.66
C GLU A 21 7.71 -3.75 8.78
N VAL A 22 6.86 -4.59 9.37
CA VAL A 22 5.88 -5.41 8.62
C VAL A 22 4.82 -4.54 7.95
N PHE A 23 4.33 -3.48 8.60
CA PHE A 23 3.30 -2.64 7.98
C PHE A 23 3.81 -2.03 6.67
N LEU A 24 5.05 -1.54 6.66
CA LEU A 24 5.64 -0.88 5.50
C LEU A 24 5.83 -1.89 4.36
N ARG A 25 6.29 -3.11 4.69
CA ARG A 25 6.38 -4.23 3.74
C ARG A 25 5.02 -4.55 3.10
N GLU A 26 3.97 -4.68 3.90
CA GLU A 26 2.63 -5.02 3.38
C GLU A 26 2.07 -3.91 2.48
N LEU A 27 2.27 -2.63 2.84
CA LEU A 27 1.80 -1.51 2.01
C LEU A 27 2.55 -1.41 0.69
N VAL A 28 3.88 -1.60 0.70
CA VAL A 28 4.67 -1.63 -0.54
C VAL A 28 4.30 -2.82 -1.42
N SER A 29 4.07 -4.00 -0.82
CA SER A 29 3.59 -5.18 -1.52
C SER A 29 2.24 -4.93 -2.21
N ASN A 30 1.29 -4.31 -1.50
CA ASN A 30 -0.01 -3.95 -2.05
C ASN A 30 0.10 -2.94 -3.20
N ALA A 31 0.96 -1.92 -3.08
CA ALA A 31 1.20 -0.95 -4.14
C ALA A 31 1.83 -1.63 -5.38
N SER A 32 2.81 -2.52 -5.20
CA SER A 32 3.41 -3.28 -6.30
C SER A 32 2.38 -4.13 -7.03
N TYR A 33 1.52 -4.83 -6.29
CA TYR A 33 0.44 -5.62 -6.88
C TYR A 33 -0.55 -4.77 -7.68
N ALA A 34 -0.86 -3.55 -7.20
CA ALA A 34 -1.72 -2.63 -7.93
C ALA A 34 -1.07 -2.17 -9.25
N LEU A 35 0.22 -1.84 -9.25
CA LEU A 35 0.97 -1.48 -10.46
C LEU A 35 1.03 -2.65 -11.46
N ASP A 36 1.28 -3.86 -10.98
CA ASP A 36 1.28 -5.07 -11.82
C ASP A 36 -0.08 -5.32 -12.45
N LYS A 37 -1.16 -5.16 -11.66
CA LYS A 37 -2.53 -5.30 -12.15
C LYS A 37 -2.85 -4.26 -13.22
N LEU A 38 -2.44 -3.01 -13.01
CA LEU A 38 -2.60 -1.95 -14.01
C LEU A 38 -1.85 -2.29 -15.29
N ARG A 39 -0.58 -2.69 -15.18
CA ARG A 39 0.25 -3.10 -16.33
C ARG A 39 -0.38 -4.23 -17.12
N PHE A 40 -0.92 -5.25 -16.44
CA PHE A 40 -1.61 -6.37 -17.08
C PHE A 40 -2.86 -5.91 -17.84
N LEU A 41 -3.73 -5.12 -17.21
CA LEU A 41 -4.96 -4.61 -17.84
C LEU A 41 -4.66 -3.69 -19.05
N SER A 42 -3.52 -3.01 -19.00
CA SER A 42 -3.10 -2.08 -20.07
C SER A 42 -2.66 -2.79 -21.35
N VAL A 43 -2.44 -4.12 -21.30
CA VAL A 43 -2.21 -4.93 -22.51
C VAL A 43 -3.45 -4.92 -23.40
N THR A 44 -4.64 -4.96 -22.81
CA THR A 44 -5.92 -4.97 -23.55
C THR A 44 -6.53 -3.58 -23.68
N GLU A 45 -6.27 -2.69 -22.70
CA GLU A 45 -6.78 -1.32 -22.69
C GLU A 45 -5.64 -0.31 -22.47
N PRO A 46 -4.86 0.03 -23.51
CA PRO A 46 -3.69 0.91 -23.38
C PRO A 46 -3.97 2.29 -22.78
N SER A 47 -5.21 2.79 -22.91
CA SER A 47 -5.65 4.06 -22.33
C SER A 47 -5.61 4.08 -20.80
N LEU A 48 -5.58 2.92 -20.12
CA LEU A 48 -5.51 2.84 -18.65
C LEU A 48 -4.18 3.33 -18.08
N LEU A 49 -3.10 3.31 -18.86
CA LEU A 49 -1.83 3.91 -18.45
C LEU A 49 -1.89 5.45 -18.45
N GLY A 50 -2.80 6.05 -19.22
CA GLY A 50 -2.85 7.50 -19.42
C GLY A 50 -1.51 8.08 -19.89
N ASP A 51 -1.24 9.33 -19.54
CA ASP A 51 0.10 9.96 -19.67
C ASP A 51 1.01 9.61 -18.47
N ALA A 52 0.64 8.62 -17.65
CA ALA A 52 1.46 8.23 -16.51
C ALA A 52 2.81 7.78 -17.07
N GLY A 53 3.87 8.45 -16.62
CA GLY A 53 5.23 8.05 -16.90
C GLY A 53 5.55 6.69 -16.29
N GLU A 54 6.81 6.46 -15.96
CA GLU A 54 7.25 5.21 -15.35
C GLU A 54 6.46 4.89 -14.07
N LEU A 55 5.77 3.73 -14.08
CA LEU A 55 5.05 3.20 -12.92
C LEU A 55 6.05 2.98 -11.77
N GLN A 56 5.82 3.68 -10.66
CA GLN A 56 6.74 3.66 -9.52
C GLN A 56 5.97 3.83 -8.23
N ILE A 57 6.53 3.27 -7.15
CA ILE A 57 6.06 3.50 -5.79
C ILE A 57 6.94 4.58 -5.18
N ARG A 58 6.34 5.66 -4.69
CA ARG A 58 7.03 6.76 -4.00
C ARG A 58 6.73 6.70 -2.51
N ILE A 59 7.79 6.70 -1.72
CA ILE A 59 7.71 6.75 -0.26
C ILE A 59 8.21 8.11 0.20
N LYS A 60 7.37 8.88 0.89
CA LYS A 60 7.71 10.20 1.41
C LYS A 60 7.52 10.24 2.93
N PRO A 61 8.59 10.32 3.72
CA PRO A 61 8.48 10.62 5.14
C PRO A 61 8.22 12.11 5.37
N ASP A 62 7.46 12.43 6.40
CA ASP A 62 7.21 13.78 6.91
C ASP A 62 7.44 13.75 8.43
N PRO A 63 8.68 14.08 8.88
CA PRO A 63 9.04 14.06 10.29
C PRO A 63 8.29 15.12 11.10
N ASP A 64 7.97 16.26 10.49
CA ASP A 64 7.33 17.39 11.16
C ASP A 64 5.89 17.03 11.59
N ASN A 65 5.20 16.26 10.75
CA ASN A 65 3.85 15.76 11.04
C ASN A 65 3.82 14.32 11.60
N GLY A 66 4.97 13.66 11.71
CA GLY A 66 5.07 12.26 12.14
C GLY A 66 4.34 11.29 11.20
N THR A 67 4.34 11.56 9.89
CA THR A 67 3.63 10.75 8.89
C THR A 67 4.57 10.14 7.84
N ILE A 68 4.08 9.11 7.16
CA ILE A 68 4.73 8.54 5.98
C ILE A 68 3.65 8.31 4.92
N SER A 69 3.92 8.76 3.70
CA SER A 69 3.04 8.57 2.53
C SER A 69 3.64 7.54 1.58
N ILE A 70 2.81 6.65 1.07
CA ILE A 70 3.15 5.64 0.04
C ILE A 70 2.20 5.89 -1.12
N MET A 71 2.74 6.21 -2.29
CA MET A 71 2.02 6.65 -3.48
C MET A 71 2.44 5.88 -4.71
#